data_AF-A0A2D9KV87-F1
#
_entry.id   AF-A0A2D9KV87-F1
#
_cell.length_a   1.000
_cell.length_b   1.000
_cell.length_c   1.000
_cell.angle_alpha   90.00
_cell.angle_beta   90.00
_cell.angle_gamma   90.00
#
_symmetry.space_group_name_H-M   'P 1'
#
loop_
_entity.id
_entity.type
_entity.pdbx_description
1 polymer ?
#
loop_
_entity_poly.entity_id
_entity_poly.type
_entity_poly.pdbx_seq_one_letter_code
_entity_poly.pdbx_strand_id
1 'polypeptide(L)'
;MNRYPLWKNLLVVAVILTAIIYAMPNLFGDDPAVQVSAGRLNSVDLQLVNEIESSLKQAEIPYKGVVLEENRLLIRFSEANEQLEARELIQQKLSSEDYIVALNLAPNTPAWLQSLGAEPMNLGLDLRGGVHFLMEVDMDAVLKQTLESYASDIRILLRDKTIRYTQVNVENGVLTFGFREAADLDAAIDAIDREYNELVVAIDENAERPTVTINLNDTIVRETQNLALQQNITTLRNRINELGVAEPTVQQQGQDRIVVQLPGVQDTAQAKKILGATATLEFRLVDFESDVQDAVNGRVPANSELYYHRDGRPYLLNKRVMLTGEHVINAASTIDGQSGSPAVSVTLDGKGARIFSNITRDNIGNPMAVVFIESKVETQIIDGEEVSVRRQIPEIISVATIRDQLGKKFQITGLDSTTEARDLALLLRAGALAAPIDIVEERTVGPSLGQENIDQGFASVMIGFALVLVFMIVWYRLFGAVANLALAANLVLIVALLSMLQATLTMPGIAGIVLTVGMAVDANVLIFERIREELRLGNSPRASIDAGYSKAFSTIADANITTLIAAIVLFGFGTGTIKGFAITLTLGILTSMFTAIVGTRMVINLVYGRKQRPKLSI
;
A
#
# COMPACT_ATOMS: atom_id res chain seq x y z
N MET A 1 55.42 -13.50 8.27
CA MET A 1 54.41 -14.58 8.37
C MET A 1 53.06 -14.02 7.91
N ASN A 2 52.65 -14.26 6.66
CA ASN A 2 51.40 -13.71 6.13
C ASN A 2 50.21 -14.56 6.61
N ARG A 3 49.79 -14.37 7.87
CA ARG A 3 48.58 -14.98 8.42
C ARG A 3 47.43 -14.02 8.18
N TYR A 4 46.37 -14.50 7.56
CA TYR A 4 45.12 -13.75 7.46
C TYR A 4 44.69 -13.29 8.86
N PRO A 5 44.38 -11.99 9.07
CA PRO A 5 44.13 -11.46 10.42
C PRO A 5 42.98 -12.20 11.12
N LEU A 6 43.17 -12.57 12.39
CA LEU A 6 42.17 -13.31 13.16
C LEU A 6 40.83 -12.58 13.24
N TRP A 7 40.84 -11.25 13.34
CA TRP A 7 39.63 -10.44 13.37
C TRP A 7 38.80 -10.57 12.07
N LYS A 8 39.44 -10.75 10.91
CA LYS A 8 38.72 -10.98 9.65
C LYS A 8 38.06 -12.36 9.61
N ASN A 9 38.71 -13.39 10.17
CA ASN A 9 38.09 -14.71 10.29
C ASN A 9 36.89 -14.68 11.24
N LEU A 10 37.03 -14.01 12.39
CA LEU A 10 35.94 -13.85 13.35
C LEU A 10 34.77 -13.07 12.74
N LEU A 11 35.05 -12.03 11.95
CA LEU A 11 34.04 -11.28 11.20
C LEU A 11 33.25 -12.20 10.26
N VAL A 12 33.92 -13.01 9.44
CA VAL A 12 33.25 -13.93 8.50
C VAL A 12 32.36 -14.92 9.24
N VAL A 13 32.85 -15.52 10.33
CA VAL A 13 32.07 -16.46 11.14
C VAL A 13 30.87 -15.77 11.78
N ALA A 14 31.04 -14.57 12.34
CA ALA A 14 29.94 -13.80 12.92
C ALA A 14 28.86 -13.48 11.87
N VAL A 15 29.26 -13.00 10.69
CA VAL A 15 28.35 -12.68 9.59
C VAL A 15 27.57 -13.91 9.13
N ILE A 16 28.24 -15.07 8.97
CA ILE A 16 27.56 -16.32 8.56
C ILE A 16 26.60 -16.82 9.65
N LEU A 17 26.99 -16.77 10.93
CA LEU A 17 26.11 -17.20 12.02
C LEU A 17 24.87 -16.33 12.11
N THR A 18 25.02 -15.00 12.03
CA THR A 18 23.89 -14.08 11.97
C THR A 18 23.02 -14.38 10.76
N ALA A 19 23.61 -14.60 9.58
CA ALA A 19 22.87 -14.93 8.38
C ALA A 19 22.06 -16.23 8.52
N ILE A 20 22.63 -17.28 9.12
CA ILE A 20 21.90 -18.53 9.37
C ILE A 20 20.68 -18.26 10.27
N ILE A 21 20.83 -17.48 11.33
CA ILE A 21 19.72 -17.16 12.25
C ILE A 21 18.59 -16.43 11.51
N TYR A 22 18.92 -15.40 10.73
CA TYR A 22 17.92 -14.61 9.99
C TYR A 22 17.37 -15.32 8.73
N ALA A 23 18.07 -16.31 8.19
CA ALA A 23 17.58 -17.13 7.09
C ALA A 23 16.67 -18.29 7.56
N MET A 24 16.86 -18.77 8.80
CA MET A 24 16.17 -19.93 9.37
C MET A 24 14.63 -19.87 9.33
N PRO A 25 13.96 -18.72 9.55
CA PRO A 25 12.50 -18.62 9.48
C PRO A 25 11.91 -19.18 8.16
N ASN A 26 12.61 -18.99 7.05
CA ASN A 26 12.17 -19.42 5.72
C ASN A 26 12.12 -20.95 5.54
N LEU A 27 12.70 -21.73 6.47
CA LEU A 27 12.66 -23.19 6.43
C LEU A 27 11.37 -23.78 7.00
N PHE A 28 10.60 -22.98 7.74
CA PHE A 28 9.39 -23.46 8.41
C PHE A 28 8.12 -23.35 7.55
N GLY A 29 8.17 -22.55 6.47
CA GLY A 29 7.03 -22.33 5.58
C GLY A 29 5.88 -21.57 6.26
N ASP A 30 4.76 -21.48 5.53
CA ASP A 30 3.53 -20.86 6.00
C ASP A 30 2.43 -21.92 6.15
N ASP A 31 1.63 -21.83 7.21
CA ASP A 31 0.42 -22.64 7.40
C ASP A 31 -0.79 -21.89 6.84
N PRO A 32 -1.70 -22.56 6.09
CA PRO A 32 -3.02 -22.01 5.79
C PRO A 32 -3.73 -21.62 7.09
N ALA A 33 -4.20 -20.38 7.19
CA ALA A 33 -4.77 -19.87 8.43
C ALA A 33 -6.04 -19.04 8.22
N VAL A 34 -7.01 -19.16 9.12
CA VAL A 34 -8.12 -18.22 9.19
C VAL A 34 -7.81 -17.21 10.28
N GLN A 35 -7.81 -15.94 9.91
CA GLN A 35 -7.63 -14.84 10.84
C GLN A 35 -9.00 -14.27 11.21
N VAL A 36 -9.23 -14.09 12.51
CA VAL A 36 -10.39 -13.38 13.04
C VAL A 36 -9.88 -12.17 13.81
N SER A 37 -10.06 -10.98 13.25
CA SER A 37 -9.70 -9.73 13.91
C SER A 37 -10.94 -9.13 14.56
N ALA A 38 -10.81 -8.53 15.75
CA ALA A 38 -11.91 -7.78 16.33
C ALA A 38 -12.13 -6.45 15.59
N GLY A 39 -13.39 -6.09 15.40
CA GLY A 39 -13.79 -4.72 15.07
C GLY A 39 -13.48 -3.76 16.22
N ARG A 40 -13.52 -2.45 15.97
CA ARG A 40 -13.05 -1.41 16.92
C ARG A 40 -13.71 -1.40 18.31
N LEU A 41 -14.82 -2.10 18.52
CA LEU A 41 -15.58 -2.14 19.78
C LEU A 41 -15.42 -3.44 20.58
N ASN A 42 -14.84 -4.49 19.99
CA ASN A 42 -14.67 -5.78 20.66
C ASN A 42 -13.19 -6.11 20.82
N SER A 43 -12.92 -7.07 21.70
CA SER A 43 -11.62 -7.71 21.83
C SER A 43 -11.74 -9.16 21.40
N VAL A 44 -10.68 -9.67 20.78
CA VAL A 44 -10.53 -11.11 20.62
C VAL A 44 -10.06 -11.66 21.96
N ASP A 45 -10.92 -12.43 22.64
CA ASP A 45 -10.67 -12.94 23.98
C ASP A 45 -10.67 -14.48 24.03
N LEU A 46 -10.30 -15.03 25.19
CA LEU A 46 -10.28 -16.48 25.41
C LEU A 46 -11.66 -17.13 25.29
N GLN A 47 -12.74 -16.36 25.46
CA GLN A 47 -14.09 -16.88 25.32
C GLN A 47 -14.41 -17.14 23.84
N LEU A 48 -14.09 -16.20 22.96
CA LEU A 48 -14.20 -16.36 21.51
C LEU A 48 -13.35 -17.53 21.00
N VAL A 49 -12.13 -17.70 21.53
CA VAL A 49 -11.26 -18.84 21.21
C VAL A 49 -11.98 -20.17 21.47
N ASN A 50 -12.56 -20.31 22.66
CA ASN A 50 -13.28 -21.54 23.05
C ASN A 50 -14.53 -21.78 22.20
N GLU A 51 -15.26 -20.72 21.83
CA GLU A 51 -16.45 -20.81 20.99
C GLU A 51 -16.11 -21.30 19.57
N ILE A 52 -15.06 -20.73 18.99
CA ILE A 52 -14.60 -21.12 17.65
C ILE A 52 -14.03 -22.53 17.67
N GLU A 53 -13.20 -22.88 18.66
CA GLU A 53 -12.70 -24.25 18.81
C GLU A 53 -13.83 -25.27 18.94
N SER A 54 -14.86 -24.96 19.74
CA SER A 54 -16.02 -25.84 19.92
C SER A 54 -16.79 -26.01 18.61
N SER A 55 -16.88 -24.93 17.82
CA SER A 55 -17.55 -24.94 16.52
C SER A 55 -16.78 -25.75 15.48
N LEU A 56 -15.47 -25.59 15.40
CA LEU A 56 -14.60 -26.39 14.53
C LEU A 56 -14.66 -27.88 14.90
N LYS A 57 -14.62 -28.21 16.19
CA LYS A 57 -14.77 -29.59 16.68
C LYS A 57 -16.14 -30.18 16.35
N GLN A 58 -17.22 -29.39 16.48
CA GLN A 58 -18.58 -29.83 16.16
C GLN A 58 -18.77 -30.08 14.66
N ALA A 59 -18.11 -29.31 13.81
CA ALA A 59 -18.12 -29.47 12.36
C ALA A 59 -17.10 -30.50 11.85
N GLU A 60 -16.36 -31.16 12.74
CA GLU A 60 -15.29 -32.13 12.42
C GLU A 60 -14.18 -31.57 11.52
N ILE A 61 -13.95 -30.25 11.54
CA ILE A 61 -12.88 -29.61 10.76
C ILE A 61 -11.56 -29.71 11.55
N PRO A 62 -10.54 -30.43 11.03
CA PRO A 62 -9.25 -30.54 11.70
C PRO A 62 -8.50 -29.21 11.67
N TYR A 63 -7.84 -28.86 12.78
CA TYR A 63 -7.00 -27.66 12.89
C TYR A 63 -5.72 -27.99 13.67
N LYS A 64 -4.60 -27.35 13.31
CA LYS A 64 -3.29 -27.54 13.96
C LYS A 64 -3.21 -26.86 15.32
N GLY A 65 -3.80 -25.67 15.42
CA GLY A 65 -3.78 -24.89 16.64
C GLY A 65 -4.48 -23.55 16.46
N VAL A 66 -4.83 -22.96 17.60
CA VAL A 66 -5.42 -21.62 17.69
C VAL A 66 -4.48 -20.77 18.52
N VAL A 67 -4.06 -19.64 17.96
CA VAL A 67 -3.14 -18.69 18.62
C VAL A 67 -3.84 -17.35 18.71
N LEU A 68 -3.89 -16.81 19.92
CA LEU A 68 -4.35 -15.45 20.17
C LEU A 68 -3.13 -14.52 20.14
N GLU A 69 -3.07 -13.61 19.17
CA GLU A 69 -2.05 -12.58 19.06
C GLU A 69 -2.68 -11.21 19.29
N GLU A 70 -2.32 -10.51 20.38
CA GLU A 70 -2.78 -9.17 20.77
C GLU A 70 -4.30 -8.94 20.70
N ASN A 71 -4.85 -8.71 19.50
CA ASN A 71 -6.27 -8.50 19.23
C ASN A 71 -6.77 -9.20 17.94
N ARG A 72 -6.12 -10.29 17.56
CA ARG A 72 -6.50 -11.17 16.44
C ARG A 72 -6.34 -12.63 16.84
N LEU A 73 -7.27 -13.46 16.37
CA LEU A 73 -7.20 -14.91 16.47
C LEU A 73 -6.66 -15.47 15.18
N LEU A 74 -5.66 -16.34 15.26
CA LEU A 74 -5.14 -17.09 14.12
C LEU A 74 -5.41 -18.57 14.34
N ILE A 75 -6.14 -19.17 13.42
CA ILE A 75 -6.48 -20.59 13.44
C ILE A 75 -5.71 -21.22 12.29
N ARG A 76 -4.83 -22.17 12.59
CA ARG A 76 -3.94 -22.78 11.59
C ARG A 76 -4.48 -24.14 11.16
N PHE A 77 -4.39 -24.41 9.87
CA PHE A 77 -4.88 -25.62 9.20
C PHE A 77 -3.72 -26.37 8.54
N SER A 78 -3.96 -27.62 8.14
CA SER A 78 -2.96 -28.39 7.38
C SER A 78 -3.15 -28.17 5.89
N GLU A 79 -4.40 -28.05 5.45
CA GLU A 79 -4.77 -27.93 4.04
C GLU A 79 -5.58 -26.67 3.75
N ALA A 80 -5.46 -26.14 2.53
CA ALA A 80 -6.22 -24.96 2.09
C ALA A 80 -7.74 -25.21 2.02
N ASN A 81 -8.17 -26.45 1.76
CA ASN A 81 -9.60 -26.79 1.75
C ASN A 81 -10.22 -26.69 3.16
N GLU A 82 -9.51 -27.18 4.18
CA GLU A 82 -9.93 -27.08 5.60
C GLU A 82 -10.06 -25.61 6.02
N GLN A 83 -9.12 -24.77 5.58
CA GLN A 83 -9.13 -23.34 5.81
C GLN A 83 -10.37 -22.65 5.21
N LEU A 84 -10.76 -23.01 3.97
CA LEU A 84 -11.94 -22.46 3.30
C LEU A 84 -13.24 -22.85 4.02
N GLU A 85 -13.40 -24.12 4.37
CA GLU A 85 -14.55 -24.63 5.13
C GLU A 85 -14.65 -23.95 6.50
N ALA A 86 -13.52 -23.82 7.21
CA ALA A 86 -13.46 -23.12 8.48
C ALA A 86 -13.83 -21.64 8.37
N ARG A 87 -13.36 -20.94 7.33
CA ARG A 87 -13.71 -19.53 7.10
C ARG A 87 -15.22 -19.37 6.96
N GLU A 88 -15.87 -20.21 6.16
CA GLU A 88 -17.33 -20.14 5.98
C GLU A 88 -18.09 -20.42 7.26
N LEU A 89 -17.69 -21.45 8.02
CA LEU A 89 -18.29 -21.78 9.31
C LEU A 89 -18.15 -20.62 10.31
N ILE A 90 -16.95 -20.08 10.45
CA ILE A 90 -16.65 -19.00 11.39
C ILE A 90 -17.39 -17.73 10.97
N GLN A 91 -17.44 -17.42 9.68
CA GLN A 91 -18.16 -16.26 9.16
C GLN A 91 -19.68 -16.36 9.35
N GLN A 92 -20.24 -17.57 9.33
CA GLN A 92 -21.67 -17.78 9.62
C GLN A 92 -22.00 -17.63 11.11
N LYS A 93 -21.11 -18.06 11.99
CA LYS A 93 -21.32 -17.97 13.45
C LYS A 93 -21.02 -16.60 14.02
N LEU A 94 -20.00 -15.92 13.50
CA LEU A 94 -19.62 -14.60 13.98
C LEU A 94 -20.36 -13.50 13.23
N SER A 95 -20.98 -12.60 13.98
CA SER A 95 -21.50 -11.35 13.45
C SER A 95 -20.35 -10.57 12.79
N SER A 96 -20.45 -10.33 11.49
CA SER A 96 -19.48 -9.52 10.74
C SER A 96 -19.42 -8.03 11.18
N GLU A 97 -20.21 -7.60 12.18
CA GLU A 97 -20.08 -6.27 12.84
C GLU A 97 -18.92 -6.27 13.82
N ASP A 98 -18.75 -7.42 14.47
CA ASP A 98 -17.93 -7.58 15.65
C ASP A 98 -16.56 -8.12 15.29
N TYR A 99 -16.48 -8.91 14.21
CA TYR A 99 -15.28 -9.61 13.79
C TYR A 99 -15.11 -9.65 12.27
N ILE A 100 -13.87 -9.45 11.82
CA ILE A 100 -13.46 -9.59 10.42
C ILE A 100 -12.79 -10.95 10.27
N VAL A 101 -13.36 -11.82 9.42
CA VAL A 101 -12.83 -13.16 9.15
C VAL A 101 -12.16 -13.16 7.78
N ALA A 102 -10.85 -13.38 7.74
CA ALA A 102 -10.06 -13.36 6.52
C ALA A 102 -9.23 -14.63 6.36
N LEU A 103 -9.00 -15.04 5.12
CA LEU A 103 -8.00 -16.06 4.80
C LEU A 103 -6.61 -15.43 4.90
N ASN A 104 -5.68 -16.15 5.53
CA ASN A 104 -4.31 -15.72 5.74
C ASN A 104 -3.35 -16.92 5.56
N LEU A 105 -2.06 -16.64 5.39
CA LEU A 105 -0.96 -17.60 5.47
C LEU A 105 -0.12 -17.19 6.67
N ALA A 106 -0.16 -17.99 7.74
CA ALA A 106 0.53 -17.67 8.98
C ALA A 106 1.94 -18.29 8.97
N PRO A 107 3.00 -17.51 9.19
CA PRO A 107 4.36 -18.05 9.31
C PRO A 107 4.45 -19.10 10.40
N ASN A 108 5.03 -20.26 10.08
CA ASN A 108 5.27 -21.32 11.06
C ASN A 108 6.60 -21.15 11.80
N THR A 109 7.11 -19.92 11.87
CA THR A 109 8.38 -19.58 12.51
C THR A 109 8.27 -19.78 14.04
N PRO A 110 9.22 -20.50 14.67
CA PRO A 110 9.28 -20.66 16.12
C PRO A 110 9.34 -19.32 16.86
N ALA A 111 8.67 -19.25 18.03
CA ALA A 111 8.59 -18.03 18.85
C ALA A 111 9.97 -17.45 19.24
N TRP A 112 10.98 -18.30 19.44
CA TRP A 112 12.34 -17.84 19.78
C TRP A 112 13.01 -17.08 18.63
N LEU A 113 12.72 -17.43 17.36
CA LEU A 113 13.20 -16.69 16.19
C LEU A 113 12.43 -15.37 16.02
N GLN A 114 11.11 -15.41 16.18
CA GLN A 114 10.27 -14.21 16.14
C GLN A 114 10.70 -13.18 17.19
N SER A 115 11.08 -13.63 18.41
CA SER A 115 11.56 -12.74 19.48
C SER A 115 12.87 -12.01 19.15
N LEU A 116 13.65 -12.52 18.18
CA LEU A 116 14.86 -11.89 17.68
C LEU A 116 14.60 -10.94 16.50
N GLY A 117 13.34 -10.76 16.11
CA GLY A 117 12.95 -10.06 14.88
C GLY A 117 13.36 -10.80 13.61
N ALA A 118 13.57 -12.13 13.71
CA ALA A 118 13.85 -12.97 12.55
C ALA A 118 12.52 -13.43 11.95
N GLU A 119 12.03 -12.64 11.00
CA GLU A 119 10.83 -12.91 10.20
C GLU A 119 11.21 -13.61 8.88
N PRO A 120 10.31 -14.40 8.28
CA PRO A 120 10.53 -14.93 6.93
C PRO A 120 10.55 -13.79 5.90
N MET A 121 11.06 -14.08 4.71
CA MET A 121 11.06 -13.11 3.61
C MET A 121 9.64 -12.90 3.08
N ASN A 122 9.33 -11.65 2.73
CA ASN A 122 8.07 -11.32 2.08
C ASN A 122 8.03 -11.92 0.67
N LEU A 123 6.92 -12.59 0.33
CA LEU A 123 6.68 -13.12 -1.01
C LEU A 123 5.76 -12.17 -1.78
N GLY A 124 6.08 -11.95 -3.05
CA GLY A 124 5.30 -11.09 -3.93
C GLY A 124 4.03 -11.74 -4.44
N LEU A 125 3.21 -10.93 -5.11
CA LEU A 125 1.93 -11.35 -5.68
C LEU A 125 2.04 -12.58 -6.59
N ASP A 126 3.11 -12.66 -7.39
CA ASP A 126 3.33 -13.76 -8.33
C ASP A 126 3.58 -15.12 -7.64
N LEU A 127 3.89 -15.10 -6.34
CA LEU A 127 4.20 -16.27 -5.53
C LEU A 127 3.09 -16.56 -4.51
N ARG A 128 2.54 -15.54 -3.84
CA ARG A 128 1.42 -15.69 -2.87
C ARG A 128 0.02 -15.70 -3.51
N GLY A 129 -0.10 -15.30 -4.77
CA GLY A 129 -1.39 -14.95 -5.38
C GLY A 129 -1.97 -13.66 -4.81
N GLY A 130 -3.05 -13.15 -5.43
CA GLY A 130 -3.76 -11.96 -4.99
C GLY A 130 -4.19 -11.05 -6.15
N VAL A 131 -4.42 -9.77 -5.84
CA VAL A 131 -4.81 -8.74 -6.82
C VAL A 131 -3.81 -7.58 -6.93
N HIS A 132 -3.65 -7.07 -8.15
CA HIS A 132 -2.89 -5.88 -8.50
C HIS A 132 -3.81 -4.87 -9.19
N PHE A 133 -3.90 -3.67 -8.63
CA PHE A 133 -4.60 -2.54 -9.24
C PHE A 133 -3.61 -1.41 -9.55
N LEU A 134 -3.67 -0.89 -10.78
CA LEU A 134 -3.13 0.42 -11.11
C LEU A 134 -4.29 1.39 -11.12
N MET A 135 -4.25 2.37 -10.22
CA MET A 135 -5.29 3.37 -10.05
C MET A 135 -4.76 4.73 -10.52
N GLU A 136 -5.55 5.49 -11.26
CA GLU A 136 -5.24 6.84 -11.72
C GLU A 136 -6.08 7.84 -10.93
N VAL A 137 -5.45 8.89 -10.41
CA VAL A 137 -6.08 9.94 -9.62
C VAL A 137 -6.45 11.10 -10.53
N ASP A 138 -7.70 11.55 -10.45
CA ASP A 138 -8.21 12.69 -11.22
C ASP A 138 -7.62 14.00 -10.69
N MET A 139 -6.50 14.44 -11.26
CA MET A 139 -5.81 15.66 -10.86
C MET A 139 -6.58 16.93 -11.21
N ASP A 140 -7.36 16.89 -12.28
CA ASP A 140 -8.15 18.04 -12.72
C ASP A 140 -9.25 18.33 -11.70
N ALA A 141 -9.88 17.29 -11.14
CA ALA A 141 -10.83 17.43 -10.05
C ALA A 141 -10.20 18.07 -8.80
N VAL A 142 -8.96 17.71 -8.45
CA VAL A 142 -8.24 18.32 -7.31
C VAL A 142 -8.02 19.81 -7.54
N LEU A 143 -7.53 20.18 -8.73
CA LEU A 143 -7.24 21.58 -9.05
C LEU A 143 -8.52 22.40 -9.09
N LYS A 144 -9.60 21.85 -9.66
CA LYS A 144 -10.92 22.48 -9.64
C LYS A 144 -11.41 22.73 -8.22
N GLN A 145 -11.37 21.72 -7.34
CA GLN A 145 -11.80 21.86 -5.94
C GLN A 145 -10.95 22.89 -5.18
N THR A 146 -9.64 22.92 -5.46
CA THR A 146 -8.72 23.91 -4.88
C THR A 146 -9.08 25.33 -5.31
N LEU A 147 -9.36 25.54 -6.60
CA LEU A 147 -9.82 26.82 -7.13
C LEU A 147 -11.18 27.25 -6.57
N GLU A 148 -12.11 26.30 -6.36
CA GLU A 148 -13.40 26.58 -5.71
C GLU A 148 -13.25 27.01 -4.24
N SER A 149 -12.27 26.44 -3.53
CA SER A 149 -11.90 26.88 -2.18
C SER A 149 -11.38 28.32 -2.21
N TYR A 150 -10.39 28.62 -3.07
CA TYR A 150 -9.90 29.98 -3.26
C TYR A 150 -10.99 30.95 -3.68
N ALA A 151 -11.91 30.55 -4.56
CA ALA A 151 -13.06 31.36 -4.95
C ALA A 151 -13.96 31.72 -3.77
N SER A 152 -14.08 30.84 -2.77
CA SER A 152 -14.85 31.08 -1.56
C SER A 152 -14.11 32.02 -0.61
N ASP A 153 -12.80 31.83 -0.43
CA ASP A 153 -11.97 32.67 0.44
C ASP A 153 -11.82 34.09 -0.11
N ILE A 154 -11.61 34.23 -1.43
CA ILE A 154 -11.58 35.52 -2.12
C ILE A 154 -12.93 36.24 -2.02
N ARG A 155 -14.07 35.51 -2.12
CA ARG A 155 -15.40 36.13 -1.91
C ARG A 155 -15.55 36.73 -0.51
N ILE A 156 -14.99 36.09 0.51
CA ILE A 156 -14.99 36.61 1.89
C ILE A 156 -14.09 37.85 1.96
N LEU A 157 -12.87 37.78 1.42
CA LEU A 157 -11.93 38.89 1.38
C LEU A 157 -12.52 40.14 0.69
N LEU A 158 -13.09 39.97 -0.50
CA LEU A 158 -13.70 41.08 -1.25
C LEU A 158 -14.88 41.69 -0.48
N ARG A 159 -15.70 40.86 0.18
CA ARG A 159 -16.81 41.34 1.02
C ARG A 159 -16.31 42.16 2.21
N ASP A 160 -15.28 41.68 2.90
CA ASP A 160 -14.68 42.37 4.06
C ASP A 160 -14.03 43.71 3.66
N LYS A 161 -13.49 43.79 2.43
CA LYS A 161 -12.98 45.01 1.81
C LYS A 161 -14.06 45.85 1.12
N THR A 162 -15.33 45.44 1.17
CA THR A 162 -16.48 46.12 0.54
C THR A 162 -16.38 46.29 -0.99
N ILE A 163 -15.62 45.43 -1.68
CA ILE A 163 -15.46 45.42 -3.14
C ILE A 163 -16.60 44.62 -3.78
N ARG A 164 -17.25 45.19 -4.79
CA ARG A 164 -18.45 44.59 -5.40
C ARG A 164 -18.10 43.77 -6.64
N TYR A 165 -18.34 42.46 -6.57
CA TYR A 165 -18.25 41.57 -7.72
C TYR A 165 -19.66 41.21 -8.26
N THR A 166 -19.73 40.82 -9.53
CA THR A 166 -20.97 40.45 -10.22
C THR A 166 -21.08 38.97 -10.52
N GLN A 167 -19.97 38.34 -10.91
CA GLN A 167 -19.92 36.94 -11.29
C GLN A 167 -18.64 36.29 -10.77
N VAL A 168 -18.76 35.03 -10.36
CA VAL A 168 -17.63 34.16 -10.01
C VAL A 168 -17.85 32.86 -10.75
N ASN A 169 -16.85 32.39 -11.50
CA ASN A 169 -16.92 31.11 -12.19
C ASN A 169 -15.56 30.39 -12.12
N VAL A 170 -15.59 29.08 -11.95
CA VAL A 170 -14.41 28.21 -12.01
C VAL A 170 -14.61 27.27 -13.18
N GLU A 171 -13.86 27.47 -14.26
CA GLU A 171 -14.03 26.71 -15.49
C GLU A 171 -12.67 26.48 -16.16
N ASN A 172 -12.45 25.25 -16.65
CA ASN A 172 -11.20 24.84 -17.32
C ASN A 172 -9.91 25.16 -16.53
N GLY A 173 -9.95 25.02 -15.21
CA GLY A 173 -8.79 25.29 -14.34
C GLY A 173 -8.48 26.78 -14.15
N VAL A 174 -9.40 27.67 -14.54
CA VAL A 174 -9.28 29.13 -14.37
C VAL A 174 -10.41 29.63 -13.48
N LEU A 175 -10.07 30.45 -12.49
CA LEU A 175 -11.04 31.17 -11.67
C LEU A 175 -11.24 32.58 -12.24
N THR A 176 -12.49 32.95 -12.48
CA THR A 176 -12.85 34.24 -13.06
C THR A 176 -13.75 35.04 -12.11
N PHE A 177 -13.43 36.32 -11.93
CA PHE A 177 -14.28 37.29 -11.24
C PHE A 177 -14.63 38.44 -12.18
N GLY A 178 -15.93 38.69 -12.37
CA GLY A 178 -16.44 39.81 -13.15
C GLY A 178 -16.86 40.97 -12.24
N PHE A 179 -16.53 42.20 -12.63
CA PHE A 179 -16.82 43.42 -11.89
C PHE A 179 -17.67 44.38 -12.72
N ARG A 180 -18.31 45.34 -12.03
CA ARG A 180 -19.12 46.37 -12.68
C ARG A 180 -18.29 47.60 -13.07
N GLU A 181 -17.32 47.98 -12.24
CA GLU A 181 -16.49 49.17 -12.41
C GLU A 181 -15.01 48.77 -12.47
N ALA A 182 -14.21 49.47 -13.28
CA ALA A 182 -12.77 49.21 -13.39
C ALA A 182 -12.03 49.49 -12.06
N ALA A 183 -12.50 50.45 -11.26
CA ALA A 183 -11.93 50.73 -9.95
C ALA A 183 -12.10 49.56 -8.96
N ASP A 184 -13.22 48.83 -9.03
CA ASP A 184 -13.45 47.63 -8.22
C ASP A 184 -12.51 46.47 -8.66
N LEU A 185 -12.25 46.35 -9.97
CA LEU A 185 -11.29 45.39 -10.52
C LEU A 185 -9.88 45.66 -10.01
N ASP A 186 -9.39 46.90 -10.15
CA ASP A 186 -8.05 47.30 -9.70
C ASP A 186 -7.87 47.08 -8.19
N ALA A 187 -8.88 47.45 -7.39
CA ALA A 187 -8.89 47.22 -5.96
C ALA A 187 -8.92 45.73 -5.59
N ALA A 188 -9.59 44.89 -6.38
CA ALA A 188 -9.62 43.45 -6.19
C ALA A 188 -8.26 42.81 -6.48
N ILE A 189 -7.60 43.19 -7.59
CA ILE A 189 -6.26 42.71 -7.94
C ILE A 189 -5.27 43.05 -6.84
N ASP A 190 -5.25 44.32 -6.40
CA ASP A 190 -4.40 44.79 -5.31
C ASP A 190 -4.64 44.04 -3.99
N ALA A 191 -5.90 43.69 -3.69
CA ALA A 191 -6.24 42.95 -2.48
C ALA A 191 -5.83 41.47 -2.56
N ILE A 192 -5.98 40.84 -3.72
CA ILE A 192 -5.65 39.43 -3.94
C ILE A 192 -4.12 39.26 -3.97
N ASP A 193 -3.39 40.08 -4.73
CA ASP A 193 -1.93 39.99 -4.84
C ASP A 193 -1.22 40.22 -3.51
N ARG A 194 -1.81 40.99 -2.58
CA ARG A 194 -1.23 41.23 -1.25
C ARG A 194 -1.39 40.05 -0.29
N GLU A 195 -2.49 39.32 -0.40
CA GLU A 195 -2.83 38.23 0.52
C GLU A 195 -2.39 36.86 -0.02
N TYR A 196 -2.43 36.67 -1.34
CA TYR A 196 -2.20 35.41 -2.04
C TYR A 196 -1.09 35.54 -3.09
N ASN A 197 0.17 35.52 -2.64
CA ASN A 197 1.35 35.63 -3.52
C ASN A 197 1.50 34.43 -4.48
N GLU A 198 0.82 33.34 -4.18
CA GLU A 198 0.86 32.09 -4.91
C GLU A 198 -0.12 32.00 -6.08
N LEU A 199 -1.02 32.97 -6.22
CA LEU A 199 -1.97 33.08 -7.33
C LEU A 199 -1.38 33.94 -8.45
N VAL A 200 -1.62 33.53 -9.70
CA VAL A 200 -1.28 34.32 -10.89
C VAL A 200 -2.55 35.03 -11.34
N VAL A 201 -2.57 36.34 -11.14
CA VAL A 201 -3.72 37.20 -11.44
C VAL A 201 -3.47 37.92 -12.77
N ALA A 202 -4.43 37.85 -13.69
CA ALA A 202 -4.35 38.51 -14.99
C ALA A 202 -5.70 39.12 -15.38
N ILE A 203 -5.69 40.31 -15.98
CA ILE A 203 -6.89 40.96 -16.49
C ILE A 203 -7.30 40.29 -17.80
N ASP A 204 -8.59 39.97 -17.96
CA ASP A 204 -9.13 39.54 -19.25
C ASP A 204 -9.52 40.78 -20.07
N GLU A 205 -8.62 41.20 -20.95
CA GLU A 205 -8.80 42.37 -21.83
C GLU A 205 -9.89 42.16 -22.89
N ASN A 206 -10.30 40.92 -23.15
CA ASN A 206 -11.28 40.59 -24.19
C ASN A 206 -12.71 40.47 -23.66
N ALA A 207 -12.91 40.52 -22.34
CA ALA A 207 -14.22 40.43 -21.72
C ALA A 207 -15.03 41.73 -21.91
N GLU A 208 -16.34 41.60 -22.18
CA GLU A 208 -17.26 42.76 -22.30
C GLU A 208 -17.40 43.57 -21.00
N ARG A 209 -16.97 42.99 -19.86
CA ARG A 209 -16.97 43.61 -18.54
C ARG A 209 -15.59 43.49 -17.90
N PRO A 210 -15.20 44.41 -17.01
CA PRO A 210 -13.94 44.31 -16.26
C PRO A 210 -13.86 42.96 -15.54
N THR A 211 -12.94 42.11 -15.97
CA THR A 211 -12.85 40.71 -15.51
C THR A 211 -11.40 40.38 -15.17
N VAL A 212 -11.22 39.65 -14.07
CA VAL A 212 -9.92 39.11 -13.68
C VAL A 212 -9.97 37.58 -13.77
N THR A 213 -8.90 37.02 -14.31
CA THR A 213 -8.61 35.59 -14.36
C THR A 213 -7.52 35.27 -13.34
N ILE A 214 -7.68 34.16 -12.64
CA ILE A 214 -6.82 33.73 -11.55
C ILE A 214 -6.44 32.29 -11.82
N ASN A 215 -5.14 32.02 -11.90
CA ASN A 215 -4.56 30.70 -12.09
C ASN A 215 -3.65 30.33 -10.92
N LEU A 216 -3.49 29.04 -10.67
CA LEU A 216 -2.46 28.54 -9.77
C LEU A 216 -1.11 28.58 -10.47
N ASN A 217 -0.05 28.97 -9.76
CA ASN A 217 1.30 28.84 -10.32
C ASN A 217 1.75 27.35 -10.38
N ASP A 218 2.73 27.04 -11.22
CA ASP A 218 3.21 25.66 -11.43
C ASP A 218 3.71 24.97 -10.15
N THR A 219 4.25 25.74 -9.20
CA THR A 219 4.74 25.21 -7.92
C THR A 219 3.57 24.70 -7.07
N ILE A 220 2.52 25.51 -6.93
CA ILE A 220 1.31 25.14 -6.18
C ILE A 220 0.57 24.01 -6.88
N VAL A 221 0.51 23.99 -8.22
CA VAL A 221 -0.10 22.88 -8.95
C VAL A 221 0.59 21.56 -8.57
N ARG A 222 1.92 21.50 -8.63
CA ARG A 222 2.68 20.28 -8.28
C ARG A 222 2.57 19.93 -6.80
N GLU A 223 2.60 20.92 -5.91
CA GLU A 223 2.46 20.69 -4.47
C GLU A 223 1.07 20.13 -4.13
N THR A 224 0.02 20.71 -4.71
CA THR A 224 -1.37 20.28 -4.56
C THR A 224 -1.58 18.86 -5.09
N GLN A 225 -1.07 18.55 -6.29
CA GLN A 225 -1.13 17.20 -6.87
C GLN A 225 -0.40 16.17 -6.00
N ASN A 226 0.82 16.49 -5.53
CA ASN A 226 1.58 15.60 -4.65
C ASN A 226 0.87 15.37 -3.31
N LEU A 227 0.29 16.42 -2.72
CA LEU A 227 -0.47 16.32 -1.48
C LEU A 227 -1.72 15.44 -1.66
N ALA A 228 -2.46 15.63 -2.76
CA ALA A 228 -3.63 14.82 -3.08
C ALA A 228 -3.26 13.34 -3.29
N LEU A 229 -2.16 13.05 -4.00
CA LEU A 229 -1.64 11.69 -4.12
C LEU A 229 -1.30 11.06 -2.78
N GLN A 230 -0.55 11.77 -1.93
CA GLN A 230 -0.16 11.25 -0.61
C GLN A 230 -1.38 11.00 0.28
N GLN A 231 -2.37 11.89 0.23
CA GLN A 231 -3.64 11.72 0.95
C GLN A 231 -4.43 10.52 0.42
N ASN A 232 -4.53 10.33 -0.90
CA ASN A 232 -5.16 9.15 -1.50
C ASN A 232 -4.43 7.85 -1.14
N ILE A 233 -3.08 7.84 -1.16
CA ILE A 233 -2.27 6.69 -0.72
C ILE A 233 -2.57 6.35 0.75
N THR A 234 -2.65 7.35 1.61
CA THR A 234 -2.95 7.16 3.05
C THR A 234 -4.37 6.60 3.23
N THR A 235 -5.34 7.15 2.51
CA THR A 235 -6.74 6.70 2.51
C THR A 235 -6.87 5.26 2.00
N LEU A 236 -6.19 4.92 0.91
CA LEU A 236 -6.15 3.56 0.37
C LEU A 236 -5.50 2.58 1.35
N ARG A 237 -4.40 2.95 2.01
CA ARG A 237 -3.80 2.13 3.08
C ARG A 237 -4.80 1.83 4.21
N ASN A 238 -5.54 2.85 4.66
CA ASN A 238 -6.56 2.67 5.69
C ASN A 238 -7.70 1.75 5.21
N ARG A 239 -8.18 1.93 3.97
CA ARG A 239 -9.19 1.05 3.35
C ARG A 239 -8.75 -0.40 3.28
N ILE A 240 -7.48 -0.63 2.95
CA ILE A 240 -6.94 -1.99 2.85
C ILE A 240 -6.76 -2.63 4.22
N ASN A 241 -6.36 -1.87 5.24
CA ASN A 241 -6.28 -2.38 6.60
C ASN A 241 -7.65 -2.86 7.10
N GLU A 242 -8.73 -2.18 6.70
CA GLU A 242 -10.11 -2.59 7.02
C GLU A 242 -10.55 -3.86 6.26
N LEU A 243 -9.91 -4.19 5.13
CA LEU A 243 -10.10 -5.48 4.43
C LEU A 243 -9.43 -6.65 5.19
N GLY A 244 -8.60 -6.38 6.19
CA GLY A 244 -7.89 -7.43 6.94
C GLY A 244 -6.76 -8.10 6.16
N VAL A 245 -6.30 -7.49 5.06
CA VAL A 245 -5.21 -8.02 4.21
C VAL A 245 -3.87 -7.89 4.93
N ALA A 246 -3.12 -8.99 5.00
CA ALA A 246 -1.76 -8.96 5.51
C ALA A 246 -0.81 -8.32 4.49
N GLU A 247 -0.02 -7.33 4.92
CA GLU A 247 1.11 -6.76 4.17
C GLU A 247 0.77 -6.15 2.79
N PRO A 248 -0.20 -5.23 2.70
CA PRO A 248 -0.52 -4.59 1.43
C PRO A 248 0.57 -3.62 0.99
N THR A 249 0.83 -3.60 -0.32
CA THR A 249 1.76 -2.62 -0.90
C THR A 249 0.97 -1.53 -1.61
N VAL A 250 1.04 -0.30 -1.09
CA VAL A 250 0.46 0.91 -1.71
C VAL A 250 1.59 1.90 -1.98
N GLN A 251 1.87 2.13 -3.26
CA GLN A 251 2.98 2.96 -3.72
C GLN A 251 2.54 3.88 -4.86
N GLN A 252 3.16 5.05 -4.93
CA GLN A 252 3.00 5.96 -6.06
C GLN A 252 3.72 5.40 -7.30
N GLN A 253 3.08 5.50 -8.47
CA GLN A 253 3.66 5.22 -9.77
C GLN A 253 3.47 6.45 -10.68
N GLY A 254 4.53 7.17 -11.01
CA GLY A 254 4.41 8.39 -11.82
C GLY A 254 3.85 9.58 -11.03
N GLN A 255 3.20 10.53 -11.74
CA GLN A 255 2.72 11.79 -11.17
C GLN A 255 1.25 11.75 -10.74
N ASP A 256 0.51 10.72 -11.17
CA ASP A 256 -0.94 10.65 -11.08
C ASP A 256 -1.46 9.25 -10.75
N ARG A 257 -0.60 8.22 -10.70
CA ARG A 257 -1.03 6.83 -10.46
C ARG A 257 -0.55 6.27 -9.14
N ILE A 258 -1.34 5.32 -8.63
CA ILE A 258 -1.10 4.58 -7.41
C ILE A 258 -1.20 3.09 -7.73
N VAL A 259 -0.16 2.34 -7.39
CA VAL A 259 -0.15 0.87 -7.44
C VAL A 259 -0.60 0.34 -6.11
N VAL A 260 -1.58 -0.56 -6.14
CA VAL A 260 -2.08 -1.31 -5.00
C VAL A 260 -1.89 -2.79 -5.27
N GLN A 261 -1.19 -3.49 -4.38
CA GLN A 261 -1.04 -4.93 -4.41
C GLN A 261 -1.57 -5.50 -3.10
N LEU A 262 -2.49 -6.47 -3.23
CA LEU A 262 -3.11 -7.16 -2.12
C LEU A 262 -2.79 -8.67 -2.22
N PRO A 263 -1.66 -9.12 -1.65
CA PRO A 263 -1.32 -10.53 -1.62
C PRO A 263 -2.38 -11.33 -0.85
N GLY A 264 -2.68 -12.54 -1.32
CA GLY A 264 -3.60 -13.47 -0.65
C GLY A 264 -5.10 -13.12 -0.76
N VAL A 265 -5.47 -11.97 -1.32
CA VAL A 265 -6.88 -11.61 -1.55
C VAL A 265 -7.45 -12.41 -2.70
N GLN A 266 -8.52 -13.16 -2.43
CA GLN A 266 -9.18 -14.01 -3.42
C GLN A 266 -10.40 -13.35 -4.06
N ASP A 267 -11.10 -12.47 -3.34
CA ASP A 267 -12.28 -11.77 -3.85
C ASP A 267 -11.90 -10.40 -4.43
N THR A 268 -11.67 -10.37 -5.75
CA THR A 268 -11.35 -9.15 -6.49
C THR A 268 -12.51 -8.15 -6.48
N ALA A 269 -13.74 -8.63 -6.54
CA ALA A 269 -14.92 -7.79 -6.64
C ALA A 269 -15.17 -7.01 -5.34
N GLN A 270 -15.02 -7.69 -4.19
CA GLN A 270 -15.09 -7.04 -2.89
C GLN A 270 -13.97 -6.02 -2.70
N ALA A 271 -12.74 -6.37 -3.07
CA ALA A 271 -11.60 -5.44 -3.02
C ALA A 271 -11.84 -4.21 -3.92
N LYS A 272 -12.32 -4.42 -5.14
CA LYS A 272 -12.67 -3.35 -6.09
C LYS A 272 -13.77 -2.44 -5.57
N LYS A 273 -14.81 -3.00 -4.96
CA LYS A 273 -15.90 -2.23 -4.35
C LYS A 273 -15.36 -1.30 -3.25
N ILE A 274 -14.48 -1.78 -2.39
CA ILE A 274 -13.96 -0.99 -1.25
C ILE A 274 -12.89 0.03 -1.68
N LEU A 275 -12.03 -0.33 -2.64
CA LEU A 275 -10.97 0.55 -3.12
C LEU A 275 -11.46 1.57 -4.13
N GLY A 276 -12.34 1.18 -5.06
CA GLY A 276 -12.85 2.05 -6.12
C GLY A 276 -14.05 2.91 -5.72
N ALA A 277 -14.73 2.62 -4.60
CA ALA A 277 -15.85 3.44 -4.15
C ALA A 277 -15.37 4.83 -3.71
N THR A 278 -15.63 5.84 -4.54
CA THR A 278 -15.51 7.25 -4.19
C THR A 278 -16.79 7.67 -3.49
N ALA A 279 -16.96 7.20 -2.26
CA ALA A 279 -18.06 7.60 -1.40
C ALA A 279 -17.66 8.87 -0.63
N THR A 280 -18.34 9.97 -0.89
CA THR A 280 -18.28 11.15 -0.01
C THR A 280 -19.56 11.25 0.80
N LEU A 281 -19.42 11.76 2.02
CA LEU A 281 -20.54 12.02 2.91
C LEU A 281 -20.60 13.51 3.19
N GLU A 282 -21.79 14.06 3.04
CA GLU A 282 -22.07 15.46 3.29
C GLU A 282 -23.23 15.59 4.27
N PHE A 283 -23.02 16.42 5.29
CA PHE A 283 -24.06 16.81 6.23
C PHE A 283 -24.62 18.14 5.76
N ARG A 284 -25.92 18.17 5.45
CA ARG A 284 -26.61 19.36 4.94
C ARG A 284 -27.86 19.65 5.77
N LEU A 285 -28.19 20.93 5.95
CA LEU A 285 -29.47 21.32 6.53
C LEU A 285 -30.58 21.09 5.50
N VAL A 286 -31.73 20.61 5.97
CA VAL A 286 -32.95 20.54 5.16
C VAL A 286 -33.56 21.92 5.09
N ASP A 287 -33.90 22.36 3.88
CA ASP A 287 -34.73 23.55 3.66
C ASP A 287 -36.20 23.14 3.83
N PHE A 288 -36.78 23.54 4.96
CA PHE A 288 -38.17 23.29 5.30
C PHE A 288 -39.06 24.54 5.11
N GLU A 289 -38.46 25.69 4.75
CA GLU A 289 -39.21 26.93 4.51
C GLU A 289 -39.77 26.98 3.08
N SER A 290 -39.07 26.37 2.13
CA SER A 290 -39.47 26.28 0.73
C SER A 290 -40.33 25.05 0.43
N ASP A 291 -41.20 25.13 -0.58
CA ASP A 291 -42.05 24.01 -1.00
C ASP A 291 -41.27 22.99 -1.86
N VAL A 292 -41.19 21.74 -1.37
CA VAL A 292 -40.55 20.63 -2.07
C VAL A 292 -41.28 20.26 -3.37
N GLN A 293 -42.60 20.43 -3.44
CA GLN A 293 -43.38 20.12 -4.65
C GLN A 293 -43.05 21.09 -5.80
N ASP A 294 -42.82 22.37 -5.50
CA ASP A 294 -42.38 23.34 -6.50
C ASP A 294 -40.99 22.98 -7.04
N ALA A 295 -40.09 22.50 -6.18
CA ALA A 295 -38.76 22.02 -6.57
C ALA A 295 -38.83 20.78 -7.47
N VAL A 296 -39.70 19.81 -7.16
CA VAL A 296 -39.95 18.63 -8.02
C VAL A 296 -40.49 19.05 -9.40
N ASN A 297 -41.29 20.11 -9.45
CA ASN A 297 -41.79 20.70 -10.70
C ASN A 297 -40.75 21.60 -11.42
N GLY A 298 -39.49 21.57 -10.99
CA GLY A 298 -38.36 22.26 -11.64
C GLY A 298 -38.07 23.67 -11.15
N ARG A 299 -38.76 24.16 -10.11
CA ARG A 299 -38.55 25.50 -9.53
C ARG A 299 -37.78 25.39 -8.21
N VAL A 300 -36.50 25.09 -8.30
CA VAL A 300 -35.63 24.95 -7.12
C VAL A 300 -35.17 26.34 -6.64
N PRO A 301 -35.33 26.68 -5.34
CA PRO A 301 -34.82 27.93 -4.77
C PRO A 301 -33.31 28.09 -4.97
N ALA A 302 -32.83 29.33 -5.10
CA ALA A 302 -31.43 29.61 -5.44
C ALA A 302 -30.39 29.03 -4.45
N ASN A 303 -30.75 28.97 -3.17
CA ASN A 303 -29.88 28.50 -2.08
C ASN A 303 -30.04 27.01 -1.77
N SER A 304 -30.86 26.29 -2.52
CA SER A 304 -31.26 24.92 -2.21
C SER A 304 -31.09 24.00 -3.42
N GLU A 305 -31.00 22.71 -3.16
CA GLU A 305 -30.84 21.63 -4.14
C GLU A 305 -31.79 20.49 -3.81
N LEU A 306 -32.39 19.89 -4.85
CA LEU A 306 -33.32 18.78 -4.72
C LEU A 306 -32.53 17.47 -4.64
N TYR A 307 -32.76 16.71 -3.58
CA TYR A 307 -32.21 15.39 -3.37
C TYR A 307 -33.32 14.38 -3.11
N TYR A 308 -33.03 13.11 -3.32
CA TYR A 308 -33.97 12.02 -3.05
C TYR A 308 -33.44 11.14 -1.92
N HIS A 309 -34.33 10.79 -1.00
CA HIS A 309 -34.11 9.68 -0.08
C HIS A 309 -34.12 8.37 -0.84
N ARG A 310 -33.49 7.34 -0.29
CA ARG A 310 -33.49 5.98 -0.88
C ARG A 310 -34.88 5.42 -1.16
N ASP A 311 -35.88 5.82 -0.37
CA ASP A 311 -37.28 5.46 -0.58
C ASP A 311 -37.97 6.24 -1.71
N GLY A 312 -37.22 7.06 -2.46
CA GLY A 312 -37.74 7.94 -3.52
C GLY A 312 -38.40 9.22 -3.03
N ARG A 313 -38.39 9.49 -1.72
CA ARG A 313 -38.97 10.72 -1.14
C ARG A 313 -38.09 11.94 -1.44
N PRO A 314 -38.63 13.02 -2.04
CA PRO A 314 -37.85 14.22 -2.32
C PRO A 314 -37.63 15.04 -1.05
N TYR A 315 -36.43 15.62 -0.92
CA TYR A 315 -36.07 16.58 0.11
C TYR A 315 -35.31 17.74 -0.53
N LEU A 316 -35.57 18.93 -0.02
CA LEU A 316 -34.83 20.12 -0.41
C LEU A 316 -33.72 20.36 0.63
N LEU A 317 -32.47 20.43 0.19
CA LEU A 317 -31.31 20.63 1.06
C LEU A 317 -30.62 21.95 0.73
N ASN A 318 -30.08 22.62 1.74
CA ASN A 318 -29.25 23.79 1.53
C ASN A 318 -28.00 23.43 0.71
N LYS A 319 -27.63 24.29 -0.24
CA LYS A 319 -26.38 24.13 -1.04
C LYS A 319 -25.12 24.16 -0.19
N ARG A 320 -25.15 24.85 0.95
CA ARG A 320 -24.02 24.94 1.86
C ARG A 320 -23.89 23.63 2.66
N VAL A 321 -22.79 22.92 2.43
CA VAL A 321 -22.40 21.76 3.24
C VAL A 321 -21.99 22.21 4.65
N MET A 322 -22.54 21.58 5.68
CA MET A 322 -22.21 21.87 7.09
C MET A 322 -20.89 21.21 7.50
N LEU A 323 -20.73 19.95 7.10
CA LEU A 323 -19.59 19.11 7.41
C LEU A 323 -19.46 18.03 6.33
N THR A 324 -18.23 17.63 6.05
CA THR A 324 -17.87 16.56 5.12
C THR A 324 -17.32 15.36 5.90
N GLY A 325 -17.34 14.18 5.28
CA GLY A 325 -16.78 12.95 5.85
C GLY A 325 -15.28 12.99 6.15
N GLU A 326 -14.53 13.97 5.62
CA GLU A 326 -13.08 14.12 5.86
C GLU A 326 -12.72 14.34 7.34
N HIS A 327 -13.67 14.88 8.11
CA HIS A 327 -13.48 15.17 9.54
C HIS A 327 -13.80 13.98 10.45
N VAL A 328 -14.12 12.81 9.88
CA VAL A 328 -14.47 11.60 10.63
C VAL A 328 -13.20 10.82 10.97
N ILE A 329 -12.91 10.66 12.27
CA ILE A 329 -11.75 9.88 12.76
C ILE A 329 -12.12 8.44 13.07
N ASN A 330 -13.39 8.20 13.43
CA ASN A 330 -13.87 6.87 13.76
C ASN A 330 -15.36 6.76 13.45
N ALA A 331 -15.76 5.61 12.95
CA ALA A 331 -17.15 5.24 12.82
C ALA A 331 -17.32 3.76 13.15
N ALA A 332 -18.36 3.42 13.89
CA ALA A 332 -18.65 2.03 14.24
C ALA A 332 -20.16 1.77 14.14
N SER A 333 -20.52 0.63 13.54
CA SER A 333 -21.88 0.15 13.59
C SER A 333 -22.28 -0.10 15.05
N THR A 334 -23.50 0.29 15.39
CA THR A 334 -24.08 0.15 16.72
C THR A 334 -25.58 -0.08 16.54
N ILE A 335 -26.24 -0.46 17.63
CA ILE A 335 -27.70 -0.45 17.70
C ILE A 335 -28.11 0.82 18.46
N ASP A 336 -29.16 1.49 18.01
CA ASP A 336 -29.75 2.60 18.75
C ASP A 336 -30.44 2.07 20.01
N GLY A 337 -30.05 2.59 21.17
CA GLY A 337 -30.57 2.15 22.46
C GLY A 337 -32.03 2.50 22.71
N GLN A 338 -32.62 3.44 21.95
CA GLN A 338 -34.05 3.78 22.07
C GLN A 338 -34.94 2.96 21.13
N SER A 339 -34.58 2.88 19.85
CA SER A 339 -35.43 2.24 18.84
C SER A 339 -35.08 0.78 18.56
N GLY A 340 -33.89 0.32 18.96
CA GLY A 340 -33.38 -0.99 18.59
C GLY A 340 -33.01 -1.11 17.09
N SER A 341 -33.02 0.00 16.34
CA SER A 341 -32.65 0.00 14.92
C SER A 341 -31.12 0.03 14.74
N PRO A 342 -30.61 -0.42 13.58
CA PRO A 342 -29.22 -0.20 13.21
C PRO A 342 -28.86 1.29 13.18
N ALA A 343 -27.65 1.61 13.63
CA ALA A 343 -27.13 2.97 13.71
C ALA A 343 -25.61 2.98 13.53
N VAL A 344 -25.04 4.14 13.20
CA VAL A 344 -23.58 4.32 13.13
C VAL A 344 -23.17 5.38 14.12
N SER A 345 -22.32 5.02 15.08
CA SER A 345 -21.66 5.98 15.96
C SER A 345 -20.48 6.61 15.22
N VAL A 346 -20.43 7.95 15.21
CA VAL A 346 -19.41 8.73 14.50
C VAL A 346 -18.63 9.57 15.50
N THR A 347 -17.32 9.59 15.37
CA THR A 347 -16.42 10.48 16.10
C THR A 347 -15.68 11.38 15.13
N LEU A 348 -15.71 12.69 15.40
CA LEU A 348 -15.06 13.72 14.61
C LEU A 348 -13.67 14.09 15.15
N ASP A 349 -12.84 14.69 14.30
CA ASP A 349 -11.61 15.38 14.71
C ASP A 349 -11.92 16.67 15.50
N GLY A 350 -10.88 17.35 15.99
CA GLY A 350 -11.06 18.58 16.76
C GLY A 350 -11.61 19.78 15.97
N LYS A 351 -11.30 19.89 14.68
CA LYS A 351 -11.75 21.00 13.80
C LYS A 351 -13.21 20.79 13.41
N GLY A 352 -13.54 19.62 12.87
CA GLY A 352 -14.89 19.20 12.52
C GLY A 352 -15.83 19.23 13.72
N ALA A 353 -15.39 18.78 14.91
CA ALA A 353 -16.22 18.88 16.11
C ALA A 353 -16.60 20.32 16.49
N ARG A 354 -15.71 21.30 16.28
CA ARG A 354 -16.00 22.73 16.54
C ARG A 354 -16.97 23.30 15.51
N ILE A 355 -16.74 23.02 14.23
CA ILE A 355 -17.60 23.45 13.12
C ILE A 355 -19.01 22.90 13.34
N PHE A 356 -19.12 21.58 13.54
CA PHE A 356 -20.37 20.89 13.71
C PHE A 356 -21.12 21.35 14.96
N SER A 357 -20.42 21.54 16.08
CA SER A 357 -20.98 22.08 17.32
C SER A 357 -21.53 23.50 17.17
N ASN A 358 -20.82 24.38 16.47
CA ASN A 358 -21.31 25.75 16.23
C ASN A 358 -22.56 25.76 15.34
N ILE A 359 -22.55 25.01 14.23
CA ILE A 359 -23.67 25.00 13.29
C ILE A 359 -24.90 24.34 13.94
N THR A 360 -24.73 23.23 14.64
CA THR A 360 -25.87 22.53 15.29
C THR A 360 -26.47 23.33 16.43
N ARG A 361 -25.66 24.07 17.21
CA ARG A 361 -26.16 25.00 18.24
C ARG A 361 -27.15 26.02 17.68
N ASP A 362 -26.82 26.56 16.51
CA ASP A 362 -27.61 27.62 15.88
C ASP A 362 -28.82 27.06 15.10
N ASN A 363 -28.95 25.72 14.99
CA ASN A 363 -29.97 25.02 14.21
C ASN A 363 -30.71 23.92 15.00
N ILE A 364 -30.78 24.03 16.33
CA ILE A 364 -31.55 23.11 17.16
C ILE A 364 -33.03 23.18 16.77
N GLY A 365 -33.65 22.03 16.56
CA GLY A 365 -35.03 21.88 16.07
C GLY A 365 -35.14 21.75 14.55
N ASN A 366 -34.09 22.10 13.80
CA ASN A 366 -34.10 22.00 12.33
C ASN A 366 -33.71 20.58 11.87
N PRO A 367 -34.26 20.08 10.75
CA PRO A 367 -33.87 18.81 10.18
C PRO A 367 -32.51 18.91 9.46
N MET A 368 -31.71 17.86 9.60
CA MET A 368 -30.43 17.68 8.93
C MET A 368 -30.47 16.37 8.14
N ALA A 369 -29.98 16.41 6.92
CA ALA A 369 -29.82 15.26 6.05
C ALA A 369 -28.35 14.85 5.97
N VAL A 370 -28.13 13.54 5.89
CA VAL A 370 -26.85 12.96 5.53
C VAL A 370 -26.95 12.48 4.09
N VAL A 371 -26.15 13.08 3.21
CA VAL A 371 -26.10 12.76 1.78
C VAL A 371 -24.88 11.88 1.54
N PHE A 372 -25.14 10.70 1.01
CA PHE A 372 -24.13 9.78 0.50
C PHE A 372 -24.01 9.98 -1.00
N ILE A 373 -22.83 10.35 -1.48
CA ILE A 373 -22.57 10.56 -2.89
C ILE A 373 -21.66 9.45 -3.37
N GLU A 374 -22.23 8.52 -4.14
CA GLU A 374 -21.47 7.47 -4.79
C GLU A 374 -21.11 7.92 -6.21
N SER A 375 -19.83 7.88 -6.57
CA SER A 375 -19.40 8.10 -7.95
C SER A 375 -19.14 6.76 -8.63
N LYS A 376 -19.93 6.47 -9.68
CA LYS A 376 -19.80 5.28 -10.53
C LYS A 376 -19.25 5.67 -11.89
N VAL A 377 -18.36 4.84 -12.42
CA VAL A 377 -17.91 4.93 -13.81
C VAL A 377 -18.74 3.95 -14.63
N GLU A 378 -19.52 4.48 -15.57
CA GLU A 378 -20.30 3.70 -16.52
C GLU A 378 -19.68 3.82 -17.91
N THR A 379 -19.37 2.70 -18.54
CA THR A 379 -18.94 2.68 -19.94
C THR A 379 -20.15 2.92 -20.83
N GLN A 380 -20.18 4.04 -21.53
CA GLN A 380 -21.20 4.36 -22.53
C GLN A 380 -20.58 4.34 -23.93
N ILE A 381 -21.33 3.83 -24.90
CA ILE A 381 -20.93 3.92 -26.30
C ILE A 381 -21.48 5.24 -26.83
N ILE A 382 -20.60 6.21 -27.04
CA ILE A 382 -20.93 7.50 -27.65
C ILE A 382 -20.24 7.53 -29.00
N ASP A 383 -21.02 7.71 -30.07
CA ASP A 383 -20.52 7.76 -31.46
C ASP A 383 -19.68 6.55 -31.91
N GLY A 384 -19.90 5.38 -31.30
CA GLY A 384 -19.21 4.13 -31.63
C GLY A 384 -17.88 3.92 -30.88
N GLU A 385 -17.49 4.85 -30.01
CA GLU A 385 -16.34 4.71 -29.11
C GLU A 385 -16.82 4.43 -27.68
N GLU A 386 -16.14 3.52 -26.98
CA GLU A 386 -16.38 3.26 -25.56
C GLU A 386 -15.80 4.43 -24.74
N VAL A 387 -16.68 5.27 -24.19
CA VAL A 387 -16.31 6.40 -23.34
C VAL A 387 -16.77 6.10 -21.90
N SER A 388 -15.82 6.10 -20.98
CA SER A 388 -16.09 6.00 -19.54
C SER A 388 -16.68 7.31 -19.03
N VAL A 389 -17.98 7.31 -18.71
CA VAL A 389 -18.68 8.48 -18.16
C VAL A 389 -18.82 8.30 -16.65
N ARG A 390 -18.34 9.27 -15.89
CA ARG A 390 -18.49 9.29 -14.43
C ARG A 390 -19.84 9.88 -14.05
N ARG A 391 -20.65 9.13 -13.32
CA ARG A 391 -21.95 9.54 -12.81
C ARG A 391 -21.93 9.57 -11.29
N GLN A 392 -22.23 10.72 -10.71
CA GLN A 392 -22.48 10.86 -9.28
C GLN A 392 -23.94 10.54 -8.99
N ILE A 393 -24.17 9.68 -8.00
CA ILE A 393 -25.49 9.27 -7.53
C ILE A 393 -25.60 9.73 -6.08
N PRO A 394 -26.10 10.95 -5.84
CA PRO A 394 -26.34 11.42 -4.49
C PRO A 394 -27.65 10.86 -3.95
N GLU A 395 -27.59 10.25 -2.78
CA GLU A 395 -28.73 9.68 -2.07
C GLU A 395 -28.75 10.16 -0.62
N ILE A 396 -29.93 10.50 -0.10
CA ILE A 396 -30.08 10.76 1.33
C ILE A 396 -30.23 9.42 2.05
N ILE A 397 -29.33 9.17 3.00
CA ILE A 397 -29.32 7.95 3.82
C ILE A 397 -30.01 8.12 5.17
N SER A 398 -30.15 9.38 5.64
CA SER A 398 -30.80 9.68 6.90
C SER A 398 -31.25 11.13 6.91
N VAL A 399 -32.46 11.37 7.41
CA VAL A 399 -32.95 12.70 7.78
C VAL A 399 -33.33 12.67 9.25
N ALA A 400 -32.70 13.53 10.05
CA ALA A 400 -32.93 13.58 11.49
C ALA A 400 -33.00 15.02 11.99
N THR A 401 -33.87 15.27 12.96
CA THR A 401 -33.96 16.57 13.64
C THR A 401 -32.79 16.75 14.60
N ILE A 402 -32.12 17.90 14.54
CA ILE A 402 -31.08 18.29 15.50
C ILE A 402 -31.75 18.54 16.85
N ARG A 403 -31.53 17.68 17.83
CA ARG A 403 -32.15 17.80 19.17
C ARG A 403 -31.29 18.60 20.15
N ASP A 404 -29.97 18.50 20.00
CA ASP A 404 -28.99 19.10 20.90
C ASP A 404 -27.79 19.60 20.10
N GLN A 405 -26.96 20.42 20.73
CA GLN A 405 -25.67 20.82 20.19
C GLN A 405 -24.74 19.60 20.09
N LEU A 406 -24.46 19.16 18.87
CA LEU A 406 -23.67 17.95 18.62
C LEU A 406 -22.18 18.25 18.74
N GLY A 407 -21.53 17.55 19.67
CA GLY A 407 -20.09 17.70 19.91
C GLY A 407 -19.24 16.77 19.03
N LYS A 408 -18.19 16.22 19.64
CA LYS A 408 -17.24 15.32 18.97
C LYS A 408 -17.84 13.98 18.56
N LYS A 409 -18.86 13.50 19.26
CA LYS A 409 -19.49 12.19 19.05
C LYS A 409 -20.97 12.37 18.77
N PHE A 410 -21.49 11.68 17.76
CA PHE A 410 -22.92 11.63 17.44
C PHE A 410 -23.28 10.29 16.79
N GLN A 411 -24.57 10.05 16.57
CA GLN A 411 -25.09 8.82 15.93
C GLN A 411 -25.89 9.17 14.67
N ILE A 412 -25.70 8.37 13.62
CA ILE A 412 -26.54 8.33 12.43
C ILE A 412 -27.53 7.18 12.63
N THR A 413 -28.83 7.44 12.52
CA THR A 413 -29.91 6.46 12.76
C THR A 413 -30.78 6.35 11.50
N GLY A 414 -31.73 5.41 11.48
CA GLY A 414 -32.65 5.24 10.34
C GLY A 414 -32.07 4.43 9.17
N LEU A 415 -31.12 3.54 9.46
CA LEU A 415 -30.53 2.62 8.48
C LEU A 415 -31.40 1.36 8.36
N ASP A 416 -31.47 0.78 7.16
CA ASP A 416 -32.37 -0.33 6.83
C ASP A 416 -31.87 -1.67 7.39
N SER A 417 -30.56 -1.83 7.50
CA SER A 417 -29.95 -3.09 7.96
C SER A 417 -28.64 -2.90 8.71
N THR A 418 -28.34 -3.90 9.55
CA THR A 418 -27.04 -4.10 10.18
C THR A 418 -25.90 -4.11 9.15
N THR A 419 -26.09 -4.74 7.99
CA THR A 419 -25.10 -4.79 6.91
C THR A 419 -24.83 -3.40 6.32
N GLU A 420 -25.87 -2.60 6.13
CA GLU A 420 -25.72 -1.23 5.66
C GLU A 420 -24.97 -0.36 6.68
N ALA A 421 -25.28 -0.50 7.97
CA ALA A 421 -24.56 0.19 9.03
C ALA A 421 -23.07 -0.18 9.08
N ARG A 422 -22.73 -1.45 8.81
CA ARG A 422 -21.32 -1.89 8.63
C ARG A 422 -20.65 -1.21 7.45
N ASP A 423 -21.28 -1.26 6.27
CA ASP A 423 -20.73 -0.70 5.04
C ASP A 423 -20.50 0.81 5.18
N LEU A 424 -21.49 1.52 5.74
CA LEU A 424 -21.38 2.95 6.01
C LEU A 424 -20.28 3.26 7.03
N ALA A 425 -20.20 2.50 8.14
CA ALA A 425 -19.16 2.68 9.14
C ALA A 425 -17.76 2.42 8.56
N LEU A 426 -17.61 1.41 7.70
CA LEU A 426 -16.35 1.11 7.01
C LEU A 426 -15.95 2.25 6.07
N LEU A 427 -16.87 2.77 5.26
CA LEU A 427 -16.62 3.90 4.37
C LEU A 427 -16.27 5.18 5.13
N LEU A 428 -16.96 5.45 6.24
CA LEU A 428 -16.67 6.59 7.13
C LEU A 428 -15.29 6.49 7.79
N ARG A 429 -14.88 5.29 8.22
CA ARG A 429 -13.54 5.04 8.80
C ARG A 429 -12.43 5.12 7.78
N ALA A 430 -12.70 4.61 6.59
CA ALA A 430 -11.79 4.62 5.46
C ALA A 430 -11.38 6.05 5.06
N GLY A 431 -12.27 7.01 5.29
CA GLY A 431 -12.06 8.42 4.95
C GLY A 431 -12.41 8.74 3.50
N ALA A 432 -12.62 10.03 3.26
CA ALA A 432 -12.81 10.55 1.91
C ALA A 432 -11.47 10.54 1.16
N LEU A 433 -11.53 10.14 -0.12
CA LEU A 433 -10.40 10.35 -1.03
C LEU A 433 -10.27 11.85 -1.31
N ALA A 434 -9.03 12.35 -1.42
CA ALA A 434 -8.74 13.72 -1.81
C ALA A 434 -9.17 14.02 -3.25
N ALA A 435 -9.12 13.01 -4.12
CA ALA A 435 -9.68 13.08 -5.47
C ALA A 435 -10.27 11.73 -5.88
N PRO A 436 -11.21 11.73 -6.84
CA PRO A 436 -11.67 10.51 -7.49
C PRO A 436 -10.50 9.70 -8.06
N ILE A 437 -10.64 8.38 -8.00
CA ILE A 437 -9.66 7.45 -8.55
C ILE A 437 -10.34 6.44 -9.46
N ASP A 438 -9.71 6.14 -10.59
CA ASP A 438 -10.18 5.15 -11.55
C ASP A 438 -9.18 3.99 -11.64
N ILE A 439 -9.68 2.76 -11.79
CA ILE A 439 -8.82 1.60 -11.98
C ILE A 439 -8.51 1.49 -13.47
N VAL A 440 -7.26 1.78 -13.85
CA VAL A 440 -6.80 1.72 -15.24
C VAL A 440 -6.22 0.37 -15.62
N GLU A 441 -5.76 -0.42 -14.63
CA GLU A 441 -5.27 -1.77 -14.86
C GLU A 441 -5.64 -2.68 -13.68
N GLU A 442 -6.08 -3.90 -13.98
CA GLU A 442 -6.41 -4.94 -13.00
C GLU A 442 -5.73 -6.25 -13.41
N ARG A 443 -4.96 -6.85 -12.51
CA ARG A 443 -4.39 -8.20 -12.69
C ARG A 443 -4.64 -9.04 -11.44
N THR A 444 -5.05 -10.28 -11.66
CA THR A 444 -5.34 -11.23 -10.57
C THR A 444 -4.51 -12.47 -10.79
N VAL A 445 -3.82 -12.92 -9.75
CA VAL A 445 -3.05 -14.17 -9.75
C VAL A 445 -3.70 -15.12 -8.75
N GLY A 446 -4.13 -16.29 -9.22
CA GLY A 446 -4.71 -17.31 -8.34
C GLY A 446 -3.64 -17.93 -7.41
N PRO A 447 -3.99 -18.32 -6.17
CA PRO A 447 -3.05 -18.95 -5.24
C PRO A 447 -2.40 -20.22 -5.79
N SER A 448 -3.12 -21.02 -6.59
CA SER A 448 -2.58 -22.24 -7.19
C SER A 448 -1.47 -21.96 -8.20
N LEU A 449 -1.60 -20.90 -9.00
CA LEU A 449 -0.55 -20.46 -9.93
C LEU A 449 0.66 -19.93 -9.17
N GLY A 450 0.43 -19.22 -8.06
CA GLY A 450 1.50 -18.77 -7.16
C GLY A 450 2.31 -19.93 -6.59
N GLN A 451 1.63 -20.95 -6.06
CA GLN A 451 2.29 -22.15 -5.53
C GLN A 451 3.08 -22.90 -6.60
N GLU A 452 2.50 -23.09 -7.80
CA GLU A 452 3.20 -23.72 -8.91
C GLU A 452 4.47 -22.95 -9.30
N ASN A 453 4.41 -21.61 -9.31
CA ASN A 453 5.57 -20.75 -9.57
C ASN A 453 6.66 -20.90 -8.50
N ILE A 454 6.27 -21.03 -7.22
CA ILE A 454 7.21 -21.29 -6.12
C ILE A 454 7.90 -22.64 -6.33
N ASP A 455 7.13 -23.70 -6.60
CA ASP A 455 7.64 -25.06 -6.73
C ASP A 455 8.62 -25.17 -7.91
N GLN A 456 8.23 -24.63 -9.07
CA GLN A 456 9.07 -24.62 -10.28
C GLN A 456 10.31 -23.73 -10.10
N GLY A 457 10.16 -22.58 -9.44
CA GLY A 457 11.27 -21.66 -9.14
C GLY A 457 12.30 -22.30 -8.20
N PHE A 458 11.83 -22.92 -7.12
CA PHE A 458 12.68 -23.64 -6.17
C PHE A 458 13.39 -24.83 -6.83
N ALA A 459 12.67 -25.63 -7.64
CA ALA A 459 13.26 -26.72 -8.40
C ALA A 459 14.37 -26.23 -9.35
N SER A 460 14.15 -25.10 -10.04
CA SER A 460 15.13 -24.50 -10.95
C SER A 460 16.40 -24.07 -10.22
N VAL A 461 16.27 -23.41 -9.06
CA VAL A 461 17.41 -23.02 -8.22
C VAL A 461 18.17 -24.26 -7.74
N MET A 462 17.47 -25.30 -7.27
CA MET A 462 18.10 -26.53 -6.75
C MET A 462 18.83 -27.32 -7.83
N ILE A 463 18.23 -27.50 -9.01
CA ILE A 463 18.86 -28.19 -10.14
C ILE A 463 20.08 -27.39 -10.61
N GLY A 464 19.95 -26.08 -10.82
CA GLY A 464 21.04 -25.21 -11.24
C GLY A 464 22.20 -25.23 -10.24
N PHE A 465 21.88 -25.10 -8.95
CA PHE A 465 22.85 -25.17 -7.86
C PHE A 465 23.59 -26.52 -7.84
N ALA A 466 22.86 -27.64 -7.91
CA ALA A 466 23.47 -28.97 -7.90
C ALA A 466 24.42 -29.19 -9.09
N LEU A 467 24.03 -28.77 -10.30
CA LEU A 467 24.88 -28.86 -11.50
C LEU A 467 26.18 -28.06 -11.33
N VAL A 468 26.08 -26.84 -10.80
CA VAL A 468 27.24 -25.98 -10.52
C VAL A 468 28.15 -26.62 -9.47
N LEU A 469 27.61 -27.18 -8.38
CA LEU A 469 28.40 -27.87 -7.36
C LEU A 469 29.20 -29.04 -7.93
N VAL A 470 28.55 -29.87 -8.77
CA VAL A 470 29.18 -31.02 -9.43
C VAL A 470 30.29 -30.55 -10.36
N PHE A 471 30.04 -29.55 -11.19
CA PHE A 471 31.03 -28.99 -12.11
C PHE A 471 32.28 -28.50 -11.35
N MET A 472 32.09 -27.75 -10.27
CA MET A 472 33.19 -27.21 -9.47
C MET A 472 34.02 -28.31 -8.81
N ILE A 473 33.38 -29.35 -8.27
CA ILE A 473 34.11 -30.49 -7.67
C ILE A 473 34.89 -31.25 -8.74
N VAL A 474 34.30 -31.53 -9.90
CA VAL A 474 34.94 -32.30 -10.97
C VAL A 474 36.16 -31.56 -11.52
N TRP A 475 36.03 -30.25 -11.78
CA TRP A 475 37.08 -29.47 -12.44
C TRP A 475 38.17 -28.94 -11.49
N TYR A 476 37.78 -28.49 -10.29
CA TYR A 476 38.69 -27.82 -9.33
C TYR A 476 38.94 -28.63 -8.04
N ARG A 477 38.35 -29.82 -7.90
CA ARG A 477 38.57 -30.74 -6.76
C ARG A 477 38.39 -30.04 -5.41
N LEU A 478 39.46 -29.92 -4.61
CA LEU A 478 39.39 -29.33 -3.28
C LEU A 478 39.13 -27.82 -3.32
N PHE A 479 39.67 -27.11 -4.31
CA PHE A 479 39.34 -25.71 -4.53
C PHE A 479 37.86 -25.56 -4.95
N GLY A 480 37.36 -26.51 -5.73
CA GLY A 480 35.93 -26.65 -6.03
C GLY A 480 35.07 -26.78 -4.79
N ALA A 481 35.46 -27.63 -3.84
CA ALA A 481 34.74 -27.79 -2.57
C ALA A 481 34.72 -26.49 -1.73
N VAL A 482 35.79 -25.69 -1.77
CA VAL A 482 35.82 -24.38 -1.10
C VAL A 482 34.88 -23.39 -1.78
N ALA A 483 34.86 -23.35 -3.12
CA ALA A 483 33.92 -22.51 -3.86
C ALA A 483 32.47 -22.91 -3.58
N ASN A 484 32.18 -24.21 -3.48
CA ASN A 484 30.86 -24.73 -3.13
C ASN A 484 30.41 -24.28 -1.73
N LEU A 485 31.31 -24.29 -0.75
CA LEU A 485 31.01 -23.77 0.59
C LEU A 485 30.72 -22.27 0.56
N ALA A 486 31.49 -21.50 -0.22
CA ALA A 486 31.26 -20.06 -0.39
C ALA A 486 29.94 -19.77 -1.11
N LEU A 487 29.58 -20.57 -2.12
CA LEU A 487 28.33 -20.48 -2.85
C LEU A 487 27.12 -20.79 -1.96
N ALA A 488 27.22 -21.83 -1.12
CA ALA A 488 26.18 -22.14 -0.12
C ALA A 488 26.02 -21.01 0.89
N ALA A 489 27.14 -20.48 1.41
CA ALA A 489 27.11 -19.32 2.31
C ALA A 489 26.52 -18.07 1.62
N ASN A 490 26.78 -17.88 0.33
CA ASN A 490 26.21 -16.79 -0.46
C ASN A 490 24.69 -16.87 -0.52
N LEU A 491 24.13 -18.05 -0.80
CA LEU A 491 22.68 -18.24 -0.84
C LEU A 491 22.03 -17.95 0.52
N VAL A 492 22.63 -18.42 1.62
CA VAL A 492 22.16 -18.13 2.98
C VAL A 492 22.21 -16.62 3.27
N LEU A 493 23.26 -15.93 2.84
CA LEU A 493 23.37 -14.48 3.02
C LEU A 493 22.32 -13.70 2.23
N ILE A 494 22.00 -14.11 1.00
CA ILE A 494 20.95 -13.50 0.20
C ILE A 494 19.60 -13.64 0.91
N VAL A 495 19.25 -14.85 1.34
CA VAL A 495 18.00 -15.14 2.05
C VAL A 495 17.92 -14.34 3.36
N ALA A 496 19.01 -14.28 4.12
CA ALA A 496 19.08 -13.53 5.37
C ALA A 496 18.88 -12.02 5.13
N LEU A 497 19.50 -11.44 4.11
CA LEU A 497 19.36 -10.02 3.80
C LEU A 497 17.96 -9.67 3.27
N LEU A 498 17.35 -10.53 2.45
CA LEU A 498 15.96 -10.34 2.00
C LEU A 498 15.01 -10.34 3.20
N SER A 499 15.19 -11.27 4.13
CA SER A 499 14.39 -11.38 5.35
C SER A 499 14.61 -10.16 6.27
N MET A 500 15.86 -9.76 6.50
CA MET A 500 16.20 -8.63 7.37
C MET A 500 15.72 -7.28 6.82
N LEU A 501 15.73 -7.10 5.50
CA LEU A 501 15.26 -5.88 4.84
C LEU A 501 13.76 -5.89 4.54
N GLN A 502 13.08 -7.00 4.84
CA GLN A 502 11.69 -7.24 4.45
C GLN A 502 11.40 -6.97 2.97
N ALA A 503 12.38 -7.28 2.12
CA ALA A 503 12.29 -7.08 0.69
C ALA A 503 11.46 -8.20 0.05
N THR A 504 10.49 -7.82 -0.78
CA THR A 504 9.59 -8.75 -1.45
C THR A 504 10.30 -9.58 -2.52
N LEU A 505 10.28 -10.92 -2.37
CA LEU A 505 10.74 -11.87 -3.38
C LEU A 505 9.65 -12.09 -4.44
N THR A 506 9.97 -11.84 -5.70
CA THR A 506 9.08 -12.07 -6.86
C THR A 506 9.60 -13.21 -7.73
N MET A 507 8.82 -13.67 -8.71
CA MET A 507 9.30 -14.68 -9.67
C MET A 507 10.55 -14.19 -10.45
N PRO A 508 10.59 -12.95 -10.99
CA PRO A 508 11.84 -12.39 -11.49
C PRO A 508 12.94 -12.34 -10.43
N GLY A 509 12.62 -12.04 -9.17
CA GLY A 509 13.58 -12.14 -8.06
C GLY A 509 14.24 -13.51 -7.93
N ILE A 510 13.47 -14.60 -8.06
CA ILE A 510 14.02 -15.97 -8.09
C ILE A 510 14.98 -16.14 -9.26
N ALA A 511 14.64 -15.63 -10.45
CA ALA A 511 15.56 -15.65 -11.60
C ALA A 511 16.86 -14.85 -11.31
N GLY A 512 16.76 -13.74 -10.56
CA GLY A 512 17.92 -12.99 -10.07
C GLY A 512 18.82 -13.81 -9.14
N ILE A 513 18.23 -14.63 -8.26
CA ILE A 513 18.98 -15.59 -7.42
C ILE A 513 19.68 -16.63 -8.30
N VAL A 514 18.98 -17.23 -9.28
CA VAL A 514 19.57 -18.20 -10.23
C VAL A 514 20.74 -17.59 -10.99
N LEU A 515 20.57 -16.39 -11.52
CA LEU A 515 21.63 -15.64 -12.22
C LEU A 515 22.82 -15.39 -11.30
N THR A 516 22.56 -14.96 -10.07
CA THR A 516 23.60 -14.72 -9.05
C THR A 516 24.36 -16.00 -8.72
N VAL A 517 23.70 -17.16 -8.62
CA VAL A 517 24.37 -18.45 -8.37
C VAL A 517 25.40 -18.74 -9.47
N GLY A 518 25.07 -18.49 -10.73
CA GLY A 518 26.03 -18.61 -11.84
C GLY A 518 27.19 -17.62 -11.73
N MET A 519 26.89 -16.33 -11.52
CA MET A 519 27.90 -15.28 -11.41
C MET A 519 28.82 -15.43 -10.19
N ALA A 520 28.29 -15.94 -9.07
CA ALA A 520 29.04 -16.12 -7.84
C ALA A 520 30.15 -17.18 -7.96
N VAL A 521 30.02 -18.11 -8.90
CA VAL A 521 31.07 -19.08 -9.19
C VAL A 521 32.16 -18.49 -10.08
N ASP A 522 31.83 -17.57 -10.98
CA ASP A 522 32.78 -16.95 -11.90
C ASP A 522 33.95 -16.26 -11.17
N ALA A 523 33.63 -15.53 -10.09
CA ALA A 523 34.66 -14.90 -9.24
C ALA A 523 35.66 -15.93 -8.67
N ASN A 524 35.16 -17.10 -8.26
CA ASN A 524 36.01 -18.17 -7.74
C ASN A 524 36.84 -18.81 -8.85
N VAL A 525 36.26 -19.01 -10.04
CA VAL A 525 36.96 -19.51 -11.23
C VAL A 525 38.12 -18.59 -11.63
N LEU A 526 37.88 -17.27 -11.71
CA LEU A 526 38.92 -16.28 -12.01
C LEU A 526 40.09 -16.33 -11.01
N ILE A 527 39.79 -16.43 -9.72
CA ILE A 527 40.83 -16.58 -8.67
C ILE A 527 41.61 -17.87 -8.90
N PHE A 528 40.93 -18.99 -9.15
CA PHE A 528 41.56 -20.30 -9.27
C PHE A 528 42.44 -20.42 -10.52
N GLU A 529 41.99 -19.90 -11.66
CA GLU A 529 42.80 -19.85 -12.88
C GLU A 529 44.00 -18.93 -12.71
N ARG A 530 43.85 -17.77 -12.05
CA ARG A 530 45.00 -16.91 -11.76
C ARG A 530 46.02 -17.60 -10.84
N ILE A 531 45.56 -18.38 -9.86
CA ILE A 531 46.44 -19.20 -9.03
C ILE A 531 47.15 -20.27 -9.86
N ARG A 532 46.45 -20.97 -10.77
CA ARG A 532 47.03 -21.96 -11.69
C ARG A 532 48.10 -21.33 -12.59
N GLU A 533 47.86 -20.14 -13.10
CA GLU A 533 48.81 -19.40 -13.92
C GLU A 533 50.09 -19.06 -13.15
N GLU A 534 49.95 -18.52 -11.92
CA GLU A 534 51.10 -18.21 -11.06
C GLU A 534 51.90 -19.47 -10.67
N LEU A 535 51.26 -20.62 -10.50
CA LEU A 535 51.95 -21.90 -10.29
C LEU A 535 52.74 -22.35 -11.52
N ARG A 536 52.18 -22.17 -12.72
CA ARG A 536 52.87 -22.48 -13.99
C ARG A 536 54.08 -21.59 -14.21
N LEU A 537 54.06 -20.36 -13.71
CA LEU A 537 55.20 -19.44 -13.69
C LEU A 537 56.28 -19.82 -12.67
N GLY A 538 56.07 -20.88 -11.87
CA GLY A 538 57.05 -21.40 -10.92
C GLY A 538 56.98 -20.79 -9.52
N ASN A 539 55.97 -19.97 -9.22
CA ASN A 539 55.81 -19.37 -7.90
C ASN A 539 55.46 -20.43 -6.84
N SER A 540 55.88 -20.18 -5.59
CA SER A 540 55.54 -21.09 -4.49
C SER A 540 54.02 -21.11 -4.25
N PRO A 541 53.41 -22.24 -3.85
CA PRO A 541 51.97 -22.35 -3.62
C PRO A 541 51.34 -21.26 -2.75
N ARG A 542 52.05 -20.78 -1.72
CA ARG A 542 51.57 -19.68 -0.88
C ARG A 542 51.64 -18.32 -1.58
N ALA A 543 52.70 -18.07 -2.33
CA ALA A 543 52.85 -16.85 -3.11
C ALA A 543 51.84 -16.80 -4.26
N SER A 544 51.58 -17.93 -4.93
CA SER A 544 50.58 -18.04 -5.99
C SER A 544 49.16 -17.78 -5.48
N ILE A 545 48.80 -18.24 -4.28
CA ILE A 545 47.51 -17.92 -3.65
C ILE A 545 47.40 -16.42 -3.40
N ASP A 546 48.40 -15.80 -2.78
CA ASP A 546 48.35 -14.37 -2.45
C ASP A 546 48.28 -13.50 -3.71
N ALA A 547 49.10 -13.81 -4.72
CA ALA A 547 49.10 -13.15 -6.02
C ALA A 547 47.80 -13.37 -6.79
N GLY A 548 47.22 -14.58 -6.72
CA GLY A 548 45.94 -14.90 -7.33
C GLY A 548 44.81 -14.02 -6.81
N TYR A 549 44.65 -13.94 -5.48
CA TYR A 549 43.65 -13.08 -4.86
C TYR A 549 43.91 -11.59 -5.09
N SER A 550 45.15 -11.13 -5.03
CA SER A 550 45.45 -9.70 -5.21
C SER A 550 45.21 -9.24 -6.65
N LYS A 551 45.55 -10.07 -7.64
CA LYS A 551 45.42 -9.72 -9.06
C LYS A 551 43.99 -9.93 -9.57
N ALA A 552 43.29 -10.97 -9.12
CA ALA A 552 41.91 -11.22 -9.52
C ALA A 552 40.93 -10.21 -8.92
N PHE A 553 41.28 -9.57 -7.78
CA PHE A 553 40.40 -8.62 -7.10
C PHE A 553 39.90 -7.49 -8.00
N SER A 554 40.79 -6.84 -8.77
CA SER A 554 40.37 -5.71 -9.62
C SER A 554 39.39 -6.16 -10.71
N THR A 555 39.68 -7.29 -11.36
CA THR A 555 38.80 -7.84 -12.42
C THR A 555 37.43 -8.23 -11.88
N ILE A 556 37.39 -8.84 -10.69
CA ILE A 556 36.13 -9.22 -10.03
C ILE A 556 35.35 -7.97 -9.61
N ALA A 557 36.03 -6.97 -9.05
CA ALA A 557 35.41 -5.72 -8.67
C ALA A 557 34.85 -4.98 -9.89
N ASP A 558 35.61 -4.87 -10.98
CA ASP A 558 35.18 -4.18 -12.20
C ASP A 558 33.93 -4.84 -12.81
N ALA A 559 33.92 -6.17 -12.91
CA ALA A 559 32.76 -6.92 -13.43
C ALA A 559 31.51 -6.72 -12.56
N ASN A 560 31.65 -6.89 -11.23
CA ASN A 560 30.52 -6.77 -10.30
C ASN A 560 30.01 -5.34 -10.15
N ILE A 561 30.89 -4.33 -10.14
CA ILE A 561 30.49 -2.92 -10.08
C ILE A 561 29.70 -2.56 -11.34
N THR A 562 30.11 -3.04 -12.51
CA THR A 562 29.37 -2.82 -13.76
C THR A 562 27.95 -3.40 -13.68
N THR A 563 27.79 -4.62 -13.20
CA THR A 563 26.47 -5.22 -13.00
C THR A 563 25.67 -4.52 -11.90
N LEU A 564 26.32 -4.07 -10.83
CA LEU A 564 25.68 -3.33 -9.74
C LEU A 564 25.12 -1.99 -10.22
N ILE A 565 25.82 -1.28 -11.11
CA ILE A 565 25.30 -0.05 -11.74
C ILE A 565 24.01 -0.36 -12.51
N ALA A 566 23.99 -1.42 -13.31
CA ALA A 566 22.78 -1.83 -14.03
C ALA A 566 21.65 -2.19 -13.07
N ALA A 567 21.93 -2.91 -11.97
CA ALA A 567 20.94 -3.26 -10.96
C ALA A 567 20.38 -2.01 -10.25
N ILE A 568 21.22 -1.01 -9.93
CA ILE A 568 20.77 0.25 -9.32
C ILE A 568 19.87 1.03 -10.29
N VAL A 569 20.21 1.08 -11.58
CA VAL A 569 19.36 1.71 -12.60
C VAL A 569 18.01 0.99 -12.71
N LEU A 570 18.00 -0.36 -12.74
CA LEU A 570 16.76 -1.15 -12.72
C LEU A 570 15.95 -0.92 -11.44
N PHE A 571 16.59 -0.74 -10.29
CA PHE A 571 15.90 -0.44 -9.04
C PHE A 571 15.26 0.95 -9.04
N GLY A 572 15.96 1.96 -9.59
CA GLY A 572 15.49 3.34 -9.65
C GLY A 572 14.36 3.55 -10.65
N PHE A 573 14.46 2.96 -11.84
CA PHE A 573 13.51 3.18 -12.95
C PHE A 573 12.55 2.02 -13.20
N GLY A 574 12.85 0.81 -12.72
CA GLY A 574 11.97 -0.34 -12.86
C GLY A 574 10.71 -0.18 -12.00
N THR A 575 9.64 -0.89 -12.37
CA THR A 575 8.38 -0.93 -11.61
C THR A 575 8.05 -2.35 -11.18
N GLY A 576 7.28 -2.48 -10.09
CA GLY A 576 6.77 -3.76 -9.59
C GLY A 576 7.84 -4.86 -9.49
N THR A 577 7.70 -5.89 -10.33
CA THR A 577 8.52 -7.11 -10.29
C THR A 577 9.97 -6.91 -10.74
N ILE A 578 10.25 -5.89 -11.56
CA ILE A 578 11.61 -5.54 -12.00
C ILE A 578 12.44 -5.00 -10.82
N LYS A 579 11.82 -4.23 -9.92
CA LYS A 579 12.48 -3.78 -8.69
C LYS A 579 12.86 -4.98 -7.81
N GLY A 580 11.97 -5.98 -7.70
CA GLY A 580 12.26 -7.24 -7.00
C GLY A 580 13.49 -7.96 -7.55
N PHE A 581 13.57 -8.11 -8.89
CA PHE A 581 14.76 -8.63 -9.56
C PHE A 581 16.01 -7.80 -9.23
N ALA A 582 15.94 -6.47 -9.34
CA ALA A 582 17.06 -5.58 -9.09
C ALA A 582 17.58 -5.68 -7.64
N ILE A 583 16.70 -5.80 -6.65
CA ILE A 583 17.08 -5.99 -5.24
C ILE A 583 17.83 -7.32 -5.07
N THR A 584 17.26 -8.42 -5.56
CA THR A 584 17.90 -9.74 -5.44
C THR A 584 19.27 -9.79 -6.12
N LEU A 585 19.40 -9.18 -7.30
CA LEU A 585 20.66 -9.07 -8.03
C LEU A 585 21.69 -8.23 -7.26
N THR A 586 21.27 -7.07 -6.73
CA THR A 586 22.15 -6.18 -5.96
C THR A 586 22.68 -6.87 -4.70
N LEU A 587 21.78 -7.46 -3.90
CA LEU A 587 22.17 -8.22 -2.70
C LEU A 587 23.07 -9.39 -3.07
N GLY A 588 22.71 -10.12 -4.12
CA GLY A 588 23.47 -11.26 -4.64
C GLY A 588 24.90 -10.91 -5.04
N ILE A 589 25.11 -9.79 -5.72
CA ILE A 589 26.44 -9.30 -6.10
C ILE A 589 27.25 -8.94 -4.85
N LEU A 590 26.66 -8.20 -3.90
CA LEU A 590 27.35 -7.77 -2.68
C LEU A 590 27.77 -8.97 -1.81
N THR A 591 26.88 -9.93 -1.61
CA THR A 591 27.18 -11.14 -0.83
C THR A 591 28.16 -12.06 -1.57
N SER A 592 28.08 -12.12 -2.89
CA SER A 592 29.01 -12.88 -3.74
C SER A 592 30.43 -12.34 -3.62
N MET A 593 30.62 -11.02 -3.74
CA MET A 593 31.93 -10.40 -3.56
C MET A 593 32.50 -10.69 -2.17
N PHE A 594 31.69 -10.60 -1.12
CA PHE A 594 32.12 -10.92 0.24
C PHE A 594 32.54 -12.38 0.38
N THR A 595 31.72 -13.32 -0.08
CA THR A 595 31.99 -14.76 0.04
C THR A 595 33.17 -15.21 -0.81
N ALA A 596 33.27 -14.73 -2.06
CA ALA A 596 34.32 -15.09 -3.00
C ALA A 596 35.68 -14.46 -2.70
N ILE A 597 35.75 -13.29 -2.05
CA ILE A 597 37.02 -12.58 -1.78
C ILE A 597 37.49 -12.82 -0.33
N VAL A 598 36.56 -12.72 0.63
CA VAL A 598 36.87 -12.80 2.07
C VAL A 598 36.67 -14.24 2.56
N GLY A 599 35.54 -14.86 2.22
CA GLY A 599 35.15 -16.19 2.69
C GLY A 599 36.08 -17.31 2.17
N THR A 600 36.24 -17.44 0.86
CA THR A 600 37.13 -18.45 0.26
C THR A 600 38.59 -18.29 0.69
N ARG A 601 39.07 -17.05 0.83
CA ARG A 601 40.43 -16.75 1.30
C ARG A 601 40.64 -17.17 2.76
N MET A 602 39.63 -17.02 3.61
CA MET A 602 39.65 -17.57 4.98
C MET A 602 39.81 -19.10 4.93
N VAL A 603 38.95 -19.79 4.17
CA VAL A 603 38.94 -21.26 4.12
C VAL A 603 40.23 -21.81 3.53
N ILE A 604 40.72 -21.24 2.42
CA ILE A 604 41.99 -21.65 1.79
C ILE A 604 43.18 -21.40 2.72
N ASN A 605 43.22 -20.27 3.44
CA ASN A 605 44.27 -20.04 4.43
C ASN A 605 44.19 -21.01 5.62
N LEU A 606 43.01 -21.43 6.03
CA LEU A 606 42.84 -22.41 7.09
C LEU A 606 43.35 -23.79 6.66
N VAL A 607 43.04 -24.22 5.43
CA VAL A 607 43.42 -25.53 4.87
C VAL A 607 44.90 -25.60 4.50
N TYR A 608 45.45 -24.56 3.86
CA TYR A 608 46.81 -24.58 3.30
C TYR A 608 47.82 -23.71 4.05
N GLY A 609 47.38 -22.79 4.91
CA GLY A 609 48.27 -21.89 5.66
C GLY A 609 49.20 -22.62 6.63
N ARG A 610 48.82 -23.80 7.13
CA ARG A 610 49.62 -24.60 8.08
C ARG A 610 50.63 -25.55 7.43
N LYS A 611 50.57 -25.79 6.10
CA LYS A 611 51.47 -26.76 5.42
C LYS A 611 52.71 -26.08 4.84
N GLN A 612 53.92 -26.58 5.17
CA GLN A 612 55.20 -26.04 4.69
C GLN A 612 55.47 -26.30 3.19
N ARG A 613 54.90 -27.37 2.61
CA ARG A 613 54.90 -27.68 1.17
C ARG A 613 53.53 -28.19 0.72
N PRO A 614 52.53 -27.32 0.52
CA PRO A 614 51.21 -27.78 0.11
C PRO A 614 51.24 -28.19 -1.37
N LYS A 615 50.91 -29.45 -1.67
CA LYS A 615 50.47 -29.83 -3.02
C LYS A 615 49.06 -29.28 -3.19
N LEU A 616 48.89 -28.33 -4.10
CA LEU A 616 47.58 -27.76 -4.40
C LEU A 616 46.82 -28.78 -5.26
N SER A 617 45.67 -29.23 -4.76
CA SER A 617 44.71 -29.99 -5.56
C SER A 617 43.77 -28.99 -6.24
N ILE A 618 44.31 -28.26 -7.21
CA ILE A 618 43.57 -27.29 -8.01
C ILE A 618 43.37 -27.79 -9.42
#